data_AF-A0A1I6TF21-F1
#
_entry.id   AF-A0A1I6TF21-F1
#
_cell.length_a   1.000
_cell.length_b   1.000
_cell.length_c   1.000
_cell.angle_alpha   90.00
_cell.angle_beta   90.00
_cell.angle_gamma   90.00
#
_symmetry.space_group_name_H-M   'P 1'
#
loop_
_entity.id
_entity.type
_entity.pdbx_description
1 polymer ?
#
loop_
_entity_poly.entity_id
_entity_poly.type
_entity_poly.pdbx_seq_one_letter_code
_entity_poly.pdbx_strand_id
1 'polypeptide(L)'
;MGAGRWEGINDIFFAEDAFERSKDIASDVITAADEIAREYDREIVAETEIGGTAEAIVSYAEDHDIDHLILGSHGQRGLTRFFLGSVAQYVAKRSPTSVALIRGDDADEDPSSSDDT
;
A
#
# COMPACT_ATOMS: atom_id res chain seq x y z
N MET A 1 -33.14 -23.60 -24.39
CA MET A 1 -31.71 -23.28 -24.54
C MET A 1 -31.58 -21.78 -24.68
N GLY A 2 -30.82 -21.15 -23.80
CA GLY A 2 -30.66 -19.69 -23.72
C GLY A 2 -29.97 -19.31 -22.41
N ALA A 3 -28.84 -19.95 -22.14
CA ALA A 3 -27.92 -19.54 -21.09
C ALA A 3 -27.01 -18.45 -21.68
N GLY A 4 -26.75 -17.40 -20.90
CA GLY A 4 -25.70 -16.42 -21.22
C GLY A 4 -26.16 -14.97 -21.11
N ARG A 5 -26.36 -14.47 -19.88
CA ARG A 5 -26.25 -13.04 -19.52
C ARG A 5 -26.29 -12.82 -18.00
N TRP A 6 -25.44 -13.46 -17.20
CA TRP A 6 -25.43 -13.28 -15.73
C TRP A 6 -24.04 -13.46 -15.08
N GLU A 7 -22.99 -12.87 -15.66
CA GLU A 7 -21.66 -12.81 -15.00
C GLU A 7 -21.22 -11.35 -14.75
N GLY A 8 -21.43 -10.43 -15.70
CA GLY A 8 -20.89 -9.06 -15.57
C GLY A 8 -21.59 -8.10 -14.61
N ILE A 9 -22.76 -8.43 -14.04
CA ILE A 9 -23.43 -7.53 -13.07
C ILE A 9 -22.80 -7.71 -11.68
N ASN A 10 -22.48 -8.94 -11.29
CA ASN A 10 -21.85 -9.23 -10.01
C ASN A 10 -20.44 -8.61 -9.96
N ASP A 11 -19.65 -8.72 -11.03
CA ASP A 11 -18.29 -8.15 -11.07
C ASP A 11 -18.27 -6.64 -10.86
N ILE A 12 -19.29 -5.91 -11.34
CA ILE A 12 -19.41 -4.46 -11.14
C ILE A 12 -19.74 -4.13 -9.68
N PHE A 13 -20.70 -4.84 -9.06
CA PHE A 13 -21.02 -4.65 -7.64
C PHE A 13 -19.85 -5.07 -6.73
N PHE A 14 -19.15 -6.17 -7.04
CA PHE A 14 -17.96 -6.59 -6.30
C PHE A 14 -16.81 -5.57 -6.44
N ALA A 15 -16.63 -4.98 -7.62
CA ALA A 15 -15.64 -3.92 -7.84
C ALA A 15 -16.02 -2.63 -7.11
N GLU A 16 -17.29 -2.25 -7.10
CA GLU A 16 -17.80 -1.07 -6.38
C GLU A 16 -17.62 -1.23 -4.86
N ASP A 17 -18.00 -2.38 -4.29
CA ASP A 17 -17.78 -2.71 -2.88
C ASP A 17 -16.29 -2.74 -2.50
N ALA A 18 -15.44 -3.29 -3.37
CA ALA A 18 -14.00 -3.32 -3.13
C ALA A 18 -13.37 -1.92 -3.20
N PHE A 19 -13.88 -1.08 -4.09
CA PHE A 19 -13.44 0.30 -4.23
C PHE A 19 -13.87 1.17 -3.04
N GLU A 20 -15.11 1.01 -2.57
CA GLU A 20 -15.63 1.71 -1.40
C GLU A 20 -14.78 1.38 -0.16
N ARG A 21 -14.51 0.09 0.09
CA ARG A 21 -13.61 -0.33 1.19
C ARG A 21 -12.20 0.23 1.05
N SER A 22 -11.69 0.35 -0.17
CA SER A 22 -10.35 0.91 -0.40
C SER A 22 -10.31 2.40 -0.06
N LYS A 23 -11.40 3.14 -0.29
CA LYS A 23 -11.51 4.55 0.13
C LYS A 23 -11.55 4.69 1.64
N ASP A 24 -12.30 3.84 2.33
CA ASP A 24 -12.37 3.87 3.81
C ASP A 24 -10.97 3.65 4.41
N ILE A 25 -10.26 2.60 3.94
CA ILE A 25 -8.90 2.32 4.39
C ILE A 25 -7.94 3.48 4.09
N ALA A 26 -8.04 4.07 2.88
CA ALA A 26 -7.20 5.21 2.52
C ALA A 26 -7.48 6.41 3.43
N SER A 27 -8.76 6.70 3.71
CA SER A 27 -9.18 7.78 4.60
C SER A 27 -8.63 7.60 6.02
N ASP A 28 -8.69 6.38 6.56
CA ASP A 28 -8.17 6.07 7.89
C ASP A 28 -6.64 6.31 7.96
N VAL A 29 -5.91 5.84 6.95
CA VAL A 29 -4.45 6.03 6.86
C VAL A 29 -4.08 7.51 6.74
N ILE A 30 -4.78 8.26 5.90
CA ILE A 30 -4.54 9.70 5.70
C ILE A 30 -4.83 10.47 6.98
N THR A 31 -5.93 10.15 7.67
CA THR A 31 -6.30 10.79 8.94
C THR A 31 -5.22 10.56 10.00
N ALA A 32 -4.77 9.32 10.17
CA ALA A 32 -3.71 8.99 11.12
C ALA A 32 -2.39 9.71 10.78
N ALA A 33 -2.04 9.81 9.48
CA ALA A 33 -0.84 10.52 9.05
C ALA A 33 -0.91 12.03 9.31
N ASP A 34 -2.07 12.65 9.09
CA ASP A 34 -2.32 14.08 9.35
C ASP A 34 -2.24 14.40 10.85
N GLU A 35 -2.78 13.54 11.71
CA GLU A 35 -2.65 13.67 13.17
C GLU A 35 -1.18 13.62 13.62
N ILE A 36 -0.42 12.64 13.12
CA ILE A 36 1.02 12.53 13.41
C ILE A 36 1.76 13.76 12.89
N ALA A 37 1.51 14.18 11.65
CA ALA A 37 2.18 15.34 11.06
C ALA A 37 1.98 16.62 11.89
N ARG A 38 0.74 16.84 12.38
CA ARG A 38 0.41 17.97 13.26
C ARG A 38 1.15 17.96 14.59
N GLU A 39 1.39 16.77 15.17
CA GLU A 39 2.19 16.64 16.40
C GLU A 39 3.61 17.22 16.22
N TYR A 40 4.15 17.14 15.00
CA TYR A 40 5.48 17.63 14.64
C TYR A 40 5.48 18.98 13.91
N ASP A 41 4.36 19.72 13.91
CA ASP A 41 4.17 20.97 13.16
C ASP A 41 4.57 20.80 11.68
N ARG A 42 4.06 19.75 11.03
CA ARG A 42 4.27 19.47 9.60
C ARG A 42 2.95 19.47 8.85
N GLU A 43 3.02 19.96 7.62
CA GLU A 43 1.94 19.87 6.65
C GLU A 43 2.16 18.66 5.76
N ILE A 44 1.07 17.97 5.39
CA ILE A 44 1.09 16.87 4.43
C ILE A 44 0.09 17.13 3.32
N VAL A 45 0.39 16.60 2.13
CA VAL A 45 -0.53 16.50 1.01
C VAL A 45 -0.79 15.01 0.78
N ALA A 46 -2.07 14.65 0.66
CA ALA A 46 -2.48 13.27 0.43
C ALA A 46 -3.08 13.15 -0.97
N GLU A 47 -2.59 12.16 -1.72
CA GLU A 47 -3.05 11.82 -3.06
C GLU A 47 -3.40 10.32 -3.12
N THR A 48 -4.46 9.98 -3.83
CA THR A 48 -4.92 8.60 -4.01
C THR A 48 -5.05 8.27 -5.48
N GLU A 49 -4.46 7.15 -5.88
CA GLU A 49 -4.43 6.70 -7.27
C GLU A 49 -5.03 5.30 -7.43
N ILE A 50 -5.65 5.05 -8.58
CA ILE A 50 -6.21 3.74 -8.94
C ILE A 50 -5.35 3.13 -10.05
N GLY A 51 -4.79 1.94 -9.81
CA GLY A 51 -4.02 1.22 -10.81
C GLY A 51 -2.89 0.39 -10.21
N GLY A 52 -1.82 0.21 -10.99
CA GLY A 52 -0.60 -0.45 -10.52
C GLY A 52 0.11 0.41 -9.47
N THR A 53 0.08 -0.02 -8.21
CA THR A 53 0.63 0.76 -7.08
C THR A 53 2.08 1.15 -7.28
N ALA A 54 2.93 0.23 -7.75
CA ALA A 54 4.35 0.47 -7.88
C ALA A 54 4.68 1.42 -9.04
N GLU A 55 3.98 1.26 -10.18
CA GLU A 55 4.02 2.18 -11.32
C GLU A 55 3.58 3.60 -10.90
N ALA A 56 2.43 3.70 -10.22
CA ALA A 56 1.87 4.99 -9.81
C ALA A 56 2.81 5.76 -8.88
N ILE A 57 3.47 5.09 -7.93
CA ILE A 57 4.46 5.72 -7.05
C ILE A 57 5.64 6.29 -7.84
N VAL A 58 6.17 5.54 -8.81
CA VAL A 58 7.31 6.00 -9.63
C VAL A 58 6.91 7.17 -10.50
N SER A 59 5.78 7.09 -11.21
CA SER A 59 5.30 8.17 -12.07
C SER A 59 4.97 9.43 -11.27
N TYR A 60 4.34 9.30 -10.10
CA TYR A 60 4.09 10.44 -9.23
C TYR A 60 5.40 11.12 -8.79
N ALA A 61 6.43 10.34 -8.44
CA ALA A 61 7.73 10.89 -8.09
C ALA A 61 8.42 11.63 -9.25
N GLU A 62 8.25 11.13 -10.48
CA GLU A 62 8.76 11.75 -11.71
C GLU A 62 8.02 13.05 -12.05
N ASP A 63 6.70 13.08 -11.89
CA ASP A 63 5.85 14.20 -12.29
C ASP A 63 5.84 15.36 -11.26
N HIS A 64 6.18 15.07 -10.00
CA HIS A 64 6.09 16.02 -8.89
C HIS A 64 7.44 16.41 -8.25
N ASP A 65 8.56 16.14 -8.91
CA ASP A 65 9.92 16.51 -8.46
C ASP A 65 10.21 16.07 -7.01
N ILE A 66 9.84 14.84 -6.64
CA ILE A 66 9.99 14.35 -5.27
C ILE A 66 11.47 14.06 -4.95
N ASP A 67 12.00 14.70 -3.90
CA ASP A 67 13.41 14.56 -3.49
C ASP A 67 13.76 13.24 -2.78
N HIS A 68 12.76 12.57 -2.19
CA HIS A 68 12.97 11.34 -1.44
C HIS A 68 11.69 10.51 -1.32
N LEU A 69 11.81 9.19 -1.48
CA LEU A 69 10.71 8.25 -1.25
C LEU A 69 10.94 7.45 0.02
N ILE A 70 9.90 7.34 0.85
CA ILE A 70 9.89 6.48 2.04
C ILE A 70 8.80 5.44 1.84
N LEU A 71 9.16 4.17 1.95
CA LEU A 71 8.23 3.05 1.80
C LEU A 71 8.41 2.03 2.92
N GLY A 72 7.31 1.40 3.31
CA GLY A 72 7.39 0.15 4.06
C GLY A 72 8.12 -0.92 3.23
N SER A 73 9.05 -1.63 3.85
CA SER A 73 9.79 -2.72 3.21
C SER A 73 8.89 -3.92 2.89
N HIS A 74 7.79 -4.08 3.61
CA HIS A 74 6.83 -5.18 3.48
C HIS A 74 5.40 -4.63 3.63
N GLY A 75 4.41 -5.35 3.07
CA GLY A 75 3.00 -5.03 3.27
C GLY A 75 2.41 -5.71 4.50
N GLN A 76 1.13 -5.46 4.78
CA GLN A 76 0.41 -5.98 5.96
C GLN A 76 0.32 -7.52 6.07
N ARG A 77 0.71 -8.27 5.03
CA ARG A 77 0.64 -9.74 4.98
C ARG A 77 2.02 -10.40 4.82
N GLY A 78 3.09 -9.67 5.09
CA GLY A 78 4.46 -10.06 4.74
C GLY A 78 4.97 -11.28 5.51
N LEU A 79 4.81 -12.47 4.93
CA LEU A 79 5.44 -13.69 5.38
C LEU A 79 6.97 -13.57 5.26
N THR A 80 7.66 -13.87 6.36
CA THR A 80 9.12 -14.02 6.53
C THR A 80 9.93 -12.72 6.66
N ARG A 81 10.65 -12.64 7.79
CA ARG A 81 11.66 -11.67 8.25
C ARG A 81 12.75 -11.22 7.24
N PHE A 82 12.77 -11.74 6.00
CA PHE A 82 13.89 -11.62 5.07
C PHE A 82 13.54 -11.19 3.62
N PHE A 83 12.28 -10.99 3.23
CA PHE A 83 11.94 -10.74 1.81
C PHE A 83 11.25 -9.39 1.53
N LEU A 84 11.95 -8.50 0.84
CA LEU A 84 11.38 -7.22 0.40
C LEU A 84 10.09 -7.40 -0.42
N GLY A 85 9.05 -6.65 -0.06
CA GLY A 85 7.77 -6.65 -0.77
C GLY A 85 7.92 -6.24 -2.23
N SER A 86 7.02 -6.75 -3.10
CA SER A 86 7.08 -6.52 -4.55
C SER A 86 7.05 -5.03 -4.92
N VAL A 87 6.22 -4.23 -4.25
CA VAL A 87 6.15 -2.77 -4.45
C VAL A 87 7.47 -2.12 -4.04
N ALA A 88 7.98 -2.41 -2.85
CA ALA A 88 9.23 -1.85 -2.36
C ALA A 88 10.42 -2.19 -3.26
N GLN A 89 10.51 -3.45 -3.71
CA GLN A 89 11.55 -3.89 -4.65
C GLN A 89 11.45 -3.16 -5.99
N TYR A 90 10.25 -3.00 -6.52
CA TYR A 90 10.01 -2.32 -7.78
C TYR A 90 10.44 -0.85 -7.70
N VAL A 91 9.95 -0.13 -6.68
CA VAL A 91 10.22 1.31 -6.53
C VAL A 91 11.70 1.54 -6.25
N ALA A 92 12.33 0.76 -5.36
CA ALA A 92 13.76 0.89 -5.08
C ALA A 92 14.64 0.69 -6.34
N LYS A 93 14.18 -0.10 -7.31
CA LYS A 93 14.91 -0.34 -8.56
C LYS A 93 14.67 0.72 -9.64
N ARG A 94 13.54 1.42 -9.61
CA ARG A 94 13.06 2.27 -10.71
C ARG A 94 12.84 3.73 -10.35
N SER A 95 12.88 4.07 -9.06
CA SER A 95 12.67 5.44 -8.61
C SER A 95 13.67 6.41 -9.26
N PRO A 96 13.21 7.61 -9.67
CA PRO A 96 14.11 8.67 -10.12
C PRO A 96 14.95 9.26 -8.98
N THR A 97 14.62 8.94 -7.72
CA THR A 97 15.20 9.54 -6.52
C THR A 97 15.63 8.50 -5.48
N SER A 98 16.19 8.99 -4.36
CA SER A 98 16.60 8.16 -3.24
C SER A 98 15.40 7.51 -2.54
N VAL A 99 15.51 6.22 -2.21
CA VAL A 99 14.45 5.45 -1.55
C VAL A 99 14.94 4.92 -0.20
N ALA A 100 14.21 5.25 0.87
CA ALA A 100 14.36 4.65 2.19
C ALA A 100 13.28 3.58 2.43
N LEU A 101 13.72 2.38 2.78
CA LEU A 101 12.86 1.24 3.07
C LEU A 101 12.81 1.03 4.58
N ILE A 102 11.64 1.25 5.18
CA ILE A 102 11.42 1.15 6.61
C ILE A 102 10.92 -0.25 6.96
N ARG A 103 11.56 -0.88 7.95
CA ARG A 103 11.10 -2.14 8.52
C ARG A 103 10.14 -1.82 9.67
N GLY A 104 8.90 -2.31 9.57
CA GLY A 104 8.00 -2.33 10.72
C GLY A 104 8.45 -3.42 11.71
N ASP A 105 8.25 -3.19 13.00
CA ASP A 105 8.44 -4.25 14.00
C ASP A 105 7.33 -5.29 13.82
N ASP A 106 7.73 -6.54 13.65
CA ASP A 106 6.85 -7.71 13.62
C ASP A 106 6.31 -7.94 15.06
N ALA A 107 5.44 -7.06 15.56
CA ALA A 107 4.92 -7.10 16.93
C ALA A 107 3.60 -7.88 17.09
N ASP A 108 3.19 -8.64 16.06
CA ASP A 108 1.98 -9.49 16.05
C ASP A 108 2.27 -10.97 15.75
N GLU A 109 3.53 -11.44 15.81
CA GLU A 109 3.81 -12.88 15.92
C GLU A 109 3.78 -13.29 17.38
N ASP A 110 2.75 -14.03 17.79
CA ASP A 110 2.78 -14.82 19.01
C ASP A 110 3.94 -15.84 18.91
N PRO A 111 5.00 -15.73 19.73
CA PRO A 111 6.11 -16.67 19.72
C PRO A 111 5.72 -18.08 20.23
N SER A 112 4.43 -18.34 20.56
CA SER A 112 3.95 -19.63 21.05
C SER A 112 3.62 -20.66 19.97
N SER A 113 3.63 -20.32 18.67
CA SER A 113 3.55 -21.35 17.61
C SER A 113 4.92 -21.93 17.26
N SER A 114 5.64 -22.40 18.29
CA SER A 114 6.56 -23.51 18.10
C SER A 114 5.71 -24.76 17.94
N ASP A 115 5.36 -25.10 16.70
CA ASP A 115 5.06 -26.50 16.40
C ASP A 115 6.39 -27.26 16.56
N ASP A 116 6.51 -27.87 17.74
CA ASP A 116 7.41 -28.98 18.00
C ASP A 116 7.22 -30.09 16.95
N THR A 117 8.35 -30.56 16.41
CA THR A 117 8.58 -31.82 15.66
C THR A 117 8.48 -31.78 14.14
#